data_AF-A0A7W1SVW6-F1
#
_entry.id   AF-A0A7W1SVW6-F1
#
_cell.length_a   1.000
_cell.length_b   1.000
_cell.length_c   1.000
_cell.angle_alpha   90.00
_cell.angle_beta   90.00
_cell.angle_gamma   90.00
#
_symmetry.space_group_name_H-M   'P 1'
#
loop_
_entity.id
_entity.type
_entity.pdbx_description
1 polymer ?
#
loop_
_entity_poly.entity_id
_entity_poly.type
_entity_poly.pdbx_seq_one_letter_code
_entity_poly.pdbx_strand_id
1 'polypeptide(L)'
;MGSVRLTSPKIRHKVPLRDHLLPRVSPWLMSWFLRYVPFYTRRHLHAVRIAGEEHIRAVGAKPLIVYMNHPGWWDPMIAAILAREYFPVRTHYAPIDAAALRKYAFFARLGFFGVDDSFHGSRRFLQIAEQVLLRSNAALWITAQGKFCDVRRRPVILASGLAHLASRMDGITILPVAVEYVFWEERTPEALVRVGAPLVAGSVASKASWQNRLQAQLTTIMDELAEDALNRRDSAFRTIVSGRSGVGGSYDLWRRSRAALRGQHFSPSHGND
;
A
#
# COMPACT_ATOMS: atom_id res chain seq x y z
N MET A 1 -23.97 -10.70 40.99
CA MET A 1 -23.38 -9.88 39.90
C MET A 1 -21.95 -10.34 39.68
N GLY A 2 -21.73 -11.25 38.74
CA GLY A 2 -20.41 -11.80 38.43
C GLY A 2 -19.66 -10.92 37.44
N SER A 3 -18.54 -10.36 37.86
CA SER A 3 -17.62 -9.61 36.99
C SER A 3 -16.94 -10.57 36.01
N VAL A 4 -17.36 -10.54 34.76
CA VAL A 4 -16.67 -11.22 33.66
C VAL A 4 -15.37 -10.44 33.39
N ARG A 5 -14.25 -10.96 33.90
CA ARG A 5 -12.93 -10.50 33.46
C ARG A 5 -12.76 -10.90 32.00
N LEU A 6 -12.81 -9.90 31.11
CA LEU A 6 -12.33 -10.03 29.74
C LEU A 6 -10.83 -10.33 29.79
N THR A 7 -10.47 -11.61 29.77
CA THR A 7 -9.09 -12.03 29.58
C THR A 7 -8.68 -11.67 28.15
N SER A 8 -7.79 -10.68 28.01
CA SER A 8 -7.08 -10.41 26.76
C SER A 8 -6.50 -11.72 26.20
N PRO A 9 -6.69 -12.02 24.90
CA PRO A 9 -6.18 -13.26 24.33
C PRO A 9 -4.66 -13.30 24.46
N LYS A 10 -4.15 -14.34 25.14
CA LYS A 10 -2.72 -14.64 25.22
C LYS A 10 -2.21 -14.89 23.82
N ILE A 11 -1.54 -13.90 23.23
CA ILE A 11 -0.83 -14.02 21.97
C ILE A 11 0.23 -15.13 22.15
N ARG A 12 0.04 -16.28 21.51
CA ARG A 12 0.99 -17.41 21.53
C ARG A 12 2.18 -17.10 20.62
N HIS A 13 3.06 -16.19 21.01
CA HIS A 13 4.35 -16.00 20.31
C HIS A 13 5.51 -16.29 21.25
N LYS A 14 6.08 -17.50 21.13
CA LYS A 14 7.33 -17.92 21.80
C LYS A 14 8.60 -17.34 21.11
N VAL A 15 8.46 -16.37 20.21
CA VAL A 15 9.58 -15.77 19.49
C VAL A 15 10.10 -14.57 20.31
N PRO A 16 11.34 -14.62 20.85
CA PRO A 16 11.89 -13.49 21.57
C PRO A 16 12.15 -12.32 20.62
N LEU A 17 12.00 -11.09 21.13
CA LEU A 17 12.38 -9.88 20.40
C LEU A 17 13.90 -9.84 20.15
N ARG A 18 14.28 -9.51 18.92
CA ARG A 18 15.68 -9.44 18.44
C ARG A 18 15.89 -8.15 17.65
N ASP A 19 16.10 -7.05 18.36
CA ASP A 19 16.22 -5.71 17.74
C ASP A 19 17.36 -5.60 16.73
N HIS A 20 18.45 -6.36 16.91
CA HIS A 20 19.59 -6.38 15.99
C HIS A 20 19.26 -6.90 14.59
N LEU A 21 18.13 -7.61 14.41
CA LEU A 21 17.70 -8.10 13.10
C LEU A 21 16.99 -7.01 12.28
N LEU A 22 16.50 -5.96 12.92
CA LEU A 22 15.76 -4.91 12.23
C LEU A 22 16.68 -3.78 11.76
N PRO A 23 16.38 -3.19 10.58
CA PRO A 23 17.03 -1.96 10.19
C PRO A 23 16.73 -0.84 11.20
N ARG A 24 17.77 -0.08 11.56
CA ARG A 24 17.63 1.11 12.40
C ARG A 24 17.07 2.26 11.56
N VAL A 25 15.76 2.48 11.67
CA VAL A 25 15.08 3.59 11.00
C VAL A 25 15.56 4.91 11.58
N SER A 26 16.03 5.81 10.71
CA SER A 26 16.45 7.15 11.11
C SER A 26 15.24 8.09 11.07
N PRO A 27 14.75 8.63 12.21
CA PRO A 27 13.53 9.44 12.24
C PRO A 27 13.63 10.70 11.37
N TRP A 28 14.79 11.35 11.40
CA TRP A 28 15.06 12.53 10.59
C TRP A 28 15.01 12.22 9.09
N LEU A 29 15.69 11.15 8.66
CA LEU A 29 15.73 10.77 7.25
C LEU A 29 14.35 10.32 6.76
N MET A 30 13.63 9.55 7.57
CA MET A 30 12.26 9.15 7.28
C MET A 30 11.34 10.36 7.14
N SER A 31 11.40 11.31 8.08
CA SER A 31 10.59 12.54 8.03
C SER A 31 10.90 13.38 6.80
N TRP A 32 12.17 13.55 6.46
CA TRP A 32 12.59 14.22 5.22
C TRP A 32 12.04 13.50 3.99
N PHE A 33 12.21 12.18 3.90
CA PHE A 33 11.78 11.38 2.77
C PHE A 33 10.26 11.45 2.58
N LEU A 34 9.48 11.28 3.64
CA LEU A 34 8.01 11.37 3.59
C LEU A 34 7.51 12.77 3.20
N ARG A 35 8.27 13.84 3.47
CA ARG A 35 7.97 15.20 2.99
C ARG A 35 8.37 15.38 1.52
N TYR A 36 9.47 14.77 1.08
CA TYR A 36 9.97 14.83 -0.28
C TYR A 36 9.07 14.09 -1.29
N VAL A 37 8.55 12.91 -0.90
CA VAL A 37 7.78 12.04 -1.82
C VAL A 37 6.59 12.74 -2.48
N PRO A 38 5.69 13.44 -1.75
CA PRO A 38 4.61 14.22 -2.39
C PRO A 38 5.14 15.29 -3.35
N PHE A 39 6.24 15.98 -3.01
CA PHE A 39 6.82 16.99 -3.91
C PHE A 39 7.30 16.35 -5.22
N TYR A 40 8.01 15.22 -5.13
CA TYR A 40 8.54 14.52 -6.29
C TYR A 40 7.42 13.94 -7.16
N THR A 41 6.46 13.24 -6.55
CA THR A 41 5.32 12.64 -7.26
C THR A 41 4.47 13.68 -7.99
N ARG A 42 4.21 14.85 -7.38
CA ARG A 42 3.47 15.96 -8.03
C ARG A 42 4.13 16.49 -9.31
N ARG A 43 5.41 16.23 -9.52
CA ARG A 43 6.13 16.65 -10.73
C ARG A 43 6.00 15.66 -11.89
N HIS A 44 5.64 14.41 -11.59
CA HIS A 44 5.68 13.31 -12.54
C HIS A 44 4.33 12.59 -12.74
N LEU A 45 3.40 12.74 -11.79
CA LEU A 45 2.04 12.22 -11.86
C LEU A 45 1.06 13.39 -11.93
N HIS A 46 -0.01 13.22 -12.71
CA HIS A 46 -1.12 14.16 -12.73
C HIS A 46 -1.87 14.14 -11.40
N ALA A 47 -2.12 12.96 -10.85
CA ALA A 47 -2.73 12.80 -9.54
C ALA A 47 -2.31 11.48 -8.89
N VAL A 48 -2.37 11.43 -7.56
CA VAL A 48 -2.54 10.19 -6.80
C VAL A 48 -3.93 10.24 -6.20
N ARG A 49 -4.75 9.25 -6.54
CA ARG A 49 -6.15 9.15 -6.15
C ARG A 49 -6.40 7.85 -5.40
N ILE A 50 -7.31 7.88 -4.45
CA ILE A 50 -7.61 6.74 -3.57
C ILE A 50 -9.11 6.50 -3.45
N ALA A 51 -9.50 5.23 -3.50
CA ALA A 51 -10.81 4.70 -3.18
C ALA A 51 -10.70 3.68 -2.03
N GLY A 52 -11.81 3.41 -1.34
CA GLY A 52 -11.87 2.44 -0.24
C GLY A 52 -11.25 2.91 1.08
N GLU A 53 -11.17 4.23 1.31
CA GLU A 53 -10.56 4.81 2.51
C GLU A 53 -11.25 4.40 3.82
N GLU A 54 -12.53 4.05 3.78
CA GLU A 54 -13.28 3.52 4.90
C GLU A 54 -12.62 2.26 5.50
N HIS A 55 -11.97 1.45 4.66
CA HIS A 55 -11.25 0.25 5.11
C HIS A 55 -9.96 0.59 5.86
N ILE A 56 -9.35 1.73 5.58
CA ILE A 56 -8.19 2.24 6.34
C ILE A 56 -8.63 2.60 7.76
N ARG A 57 -9.81 3.21 7.93
CA ARG A 57 -10.33 3.61 9.24
C ARG A 57 -10.59 2.42 10.16
N ALA A 58 -10.84 1.24 9.59
CA ALA A 58 -10.97 -0.01 10.33
C ALA A 58 -9.63 -0.56 10.85
N VAL A 59 -8.48 0.01 10.45
CA VAL A 59 -7.17 -0.37 10.95
C VAL A 59 -6.94 0.21 12.34
N GLY A 60 -7.09 -0.63 13.37
CA GLY A 60 -6.80 -0.27 14.76
C GLY A 60 -5.30 -0.22 15.09
N ALA A 61 -4.95 -0.20 16.37
CA ALA A 61 -3.57 -0.12 16.88
C ALA A 61 -2.77 -1.43 16.82
N LYS A 62 -3.30 -2.48 16.18
CA LYS A 62 -2.62 -3.78 16.02
C LYS A 62 -1.46 -3.67 15.02
N PRO A 63 -0.46 -4.58 15.04
CA PRO A 63 0.55 -4.67 13.98
C PRO A 63 -0.13 -4.77 12.60
N LEU A 64 0.43 -4.08 11.62
CA LEU A 64 -0.16 -3.95 10.29
C LEU A 64 0.76 -4.58 9.23
N ILE A 65 0.17 -5.39 8.36
CA ILE A 65 0.73 -5.72 7.05
C ILE A 65 -0.09 -4.97 6.01
N VAL A 66 0.54 -4.17 5.17
CA VAL A 66 -0.06 -3.67 3.94
C VAL A 66 0.53 -4.45 2.79
N TYR A 67 -0.30 -5.14 2.01
CA TYR A 67 0.17 -5.91 0.87
C TYR A 67 -0.46 -5.40 -0.43
N MET A 68 0.35 -5.29 -1.46
CA MET A 68 -0.03 -4.69 -2.73
C MET A 68 0.41 -5.50 -3.94
N ASN A 69 -0.27 -5.31 -5.07
CA ASN A 69 0.27 -5.67 -6.37
C ASN A 69 1.52 -4.81 -6.67
N HIS A 70 2.29 -5.20 -7.69
CA HIS A 70 3.55 -4.54 -8.00
C HIS A 70 3.62 -4.08 -9.46
N PRO A 71 2.79 -3.11 -9.87
CA PRO A 71 2.72 -2.68 -11.27
C PRO A 71 3.96 -1.93 -11.76
N GLY A 72 4.70 -1.25 -10.89
CA GLY A 72 5.79 -0.44 -11.38
C GLY A 72 6.67 0.23 -10.34
N TRP A 73 7.66 0.97 -10.84
CA TRP A 73 8.67 1.59 -10.01
C TRP A 73 8.13 2.63 -9.02
N TRP A 74 6.96 3.21 -9.30
CA TRP A 74 6.32 4.20 -8.43
C TRP A 74 5.76 3.62 -7.13
N ASP A 75 5.64 2.30 -6.99
CA ASP A 75 4.95 1.66 -5.86
C ASP A 75 5.51 2.05 -4.48
N PRO A 76 6.84 2.15 -4.25
CA PRO A 76 7.38 2.64 -2.98
C PRO A 76 7.01 4.09 -2.68
N MET A 77 6.83 4.94 -3.71
CA MET A 77 6.38 6.32 -3.52
C MET A 77 4.91 6.35 -3.12
N ILE A 78 4.07 5.53 -3.74
CA ILE A 78 2.66 5.39 -3.37
C ILE A 78 2.55 4.86 -1.94
N ALA A 79 3.28 3.80 -1.59
CA ALA A 79 3.36 3.28 -0.23
C ALA A 79 3.77 4.35 0.79
N ALA A 80 4.79 5.18 0.46
CA ALA A 80 5.24 6.26 1.33
C ALA A 80 4.19 7.38 1.51
N ILE A 81 3.42 7.71 0.46
CA ILE A 81 2.30 8.65 0.57
C ILE A 81 1.23 8.10 1.51
N LEU A 82 0.82 6.85 1.32
CA LEU A 82 -0.18 6.20 2.16
C LEU A 82 0.29 6.06 3.61
N ALA A 83 1.56 5.69 3.81
CA ALA A 83 2.19 5.61 5.12
C ALA A 83 2.12 6.94 5.88
N ARG A 84 2.50 8.03 5.21
CA ARG A 84 2.45 9.38 5.77
C ARG A 84 1.04 9.84 6.09
N GLU A 85 0.10 9.64 5.18
CA GLU A 85 -1.26 10.17 5.28
C GLU A 85 -2.09 9.43 6.33
N TYR A 86 -1.99 8.09 6.36
CA TYR A 86 -2.91 7.25 7.12
C TYR A 86 -2.30 6.54 8.31
N PHE A 87 -0.97 6.40 8.33
CA PHE A 87 -0.27 5.63 9.36
C PHE A 87 0.91 6.38 10.01
N PRO A 88 0.77 7.69 10.34
CA PRO A 88 1.91 8.55 10.71
C PRO A 88 2.61 8.16 12.02
N VAL A 89 1.93 7.43 12.89
CA VAL A 89 2.46 6.99 14.19
C VAL A 89 3.22 5.65 14.12
N ARG A 90 3.22 4.99 12.95
CA ARG A 90 3.82 3.67 12.79
C ARG A 90 5.28 3.76 12.34
N THR A 91 6.08 2.80 12.80
CA THR A 91 7.39 2.55 12.19
C THR A 91 7.20 1.66 10.97
N HIS A 92 7.68 2.11 9.81
CA HIS A 92 7.48 1.41 8.55
C HIS A 92 8.70 0.57 8.15
N TYR A 93 8.41 -0.63 7.66
CA TYR A 93 9.41 -1.57 7.14
C TYR A 93 8.94 -2.13 5.80
N ALA A 94 9.88 -2.44 4.92
CA ALA A 94 9.58 -3.05 3.63
C ALA A 94 10.72 -3.97 3.15
N PRO A 95 10.43 -5.15 2.59
CA PRO A 95 11.44 -5.92 1.88
C PRO A 95 11.82 -5.21 0.57
N ILE A 96 13.07 -5.34 0.16
CA ILE A 96 13.58 -4.92 -1.15
C ILE A 96 14.61 -5.93 -1.63
N ASP A 97 14.84 -6.00 -2.94
CA ASP A 97 15.92 -6.81 -3.50
C ASP A 97 17.26 -6.50 -2.79
N ALA A 98 17.94 -7.56 -2.36
CA ALA A 98 19.17 -7.44 -1.59
C ALA A 98 20.31 -6.78 -2.38
N ALA A 99 20.38 -6.96 -3.70
CA ALA A 99 21.37 -6.30 -4.54
C ALA A 99 21.07 -4.80 -4.68
N ALA A 100 19.80 -4.44 -4.86
CA ALA A 100 19.34 -3.05 -4.86
C ALA A 100 19.66 -2.37 -3.52
N LEU A 101 19.43 -3.03 -2.38
CA LEU A 101 19.77 -2.45 -1.07
C LEU A 101 21.28 -2.24 -0.88
N ARG A 102 22.13 -3.14 -1.40
CA ARG A 102 23.59 -2.94 -1.38
C ARG A 102 24.01 -1.72 -2.20
N LYS A 103 23.40 -1.52 -3.37
CA LYS A 103 23.66 -0.36 -4.23
C LYS A 103 23.13 0.94 -3.62
N TYR A 104 21.99 0.88 -2.96
CA TYR A 104 21.27 2.03 -2.40
C TYR A 104 21.14 1.89 -0.87
N ALA A 105 22.28 1.82 -0.19
CA ALA A 105 22.35 1.52 1.25
C ALA A 105 21.55 2.50 2.14
N PHE A 106 21.27 3.71 1.66
CA PHE A 106 20.44 4.68 2.39
C PHE A 106 19.02 4.16 2.68
N PHE A 107 18.46 3.28 1.83
CA PHE A 107 17.13 2.72 2.05
C PHE A 107 17.06 1.88 3.33
N ALA A 108 18.18 1.30 3.79
CA ALA A 108 18.21 0.59 5.06
C ALA A 108 17.83 1.53 6.23
N ARG A 109 18.26 2.80 6.18
CA ARG A 109 17.91 3.82 7.19
C ARG A 109 16.46 4.31 7.06
N LEU A 110 15.77 3.96 5.97
CA LEU A 110 14.34 4.18 5.76
C LEU A 110 13.50 2.95 6.14
N GLY A 111 14.09 1.92 6.75
CA GLY A 111 13.37 0.72 7.20
C GLY A 111 13.28 -0.39 6.16
N PHE A 112 13.94 -0.24 5.01
CA PHE A 112 14.04 -1.34 4.05
C PHE A 112 15.01 -2.42 4.52
N PHE A 113 14.72 -3.67 4.18
CA PHE A 113 15.62 -4.80 4.44
C PHE A 113 15.73 -5.71 3.22
N GLY A 114 16.94 -6.22 2.98
CA GLY A 114 17.26 -6.99 1.80
C GLY A 114 16.71 -8.41 1.86
N VAL A 115 16.04 -8.82 0.79
CA VAL A 115 15.58 -10.18 0.52
C VAL A 115 15.95 -10.57 -0.91
N ASP A 116 16.05 -11.87 -1.16
CA ASP A 116 16.28 -12.43 -2.49
C ASP A 116 15.42 -13.69 -2.64
N ASP A 117 15.36 -14.21 -3.87
CA ASP A 117 14.51 -15.35 -4.22
C ASP A 117 15.05 -16.71 -3.72
N SER A 118 16.20 -16.72 -3.04
CA SER A 118 16.75 -17.95 -2.49
C SER A 118 15.96 -18.45 -1.27
N PHE A 119 16.17 -19.71 -0.91
CA PHE A 119 15.65 -20.27 0.33
C PHE A 119 16.13 -19.48 1.57
N HIS A 120 17.38 -19.01 1.55
CA HIS A 120 17.93 -18.18 2.62
C HIS A 120 17.26 -16.80 2.67
N GLY A 121 17.00 -16.19 1.52
CA GLY A 121 16.28 -14.91 1.40
C GLY A 121 14.84 -15.02 1.93
N SER A 122 14.13 -16.08 1.55
CA SER A 122 12.79 -16.39 2.07
C SER A 122 12.77 -16.57 3.59
N ARG A 123 13.76 -17.30 4.14
CA ARG A 123 13.89 -17.48 5.60
C ARG A 123 14.18 -16.15 6.30
N ARG A 124 15.07 -15.33 5.72
CA ARG A 124 15.43 -14.00 6.24
C ARG A 124 14.21 -13.06 6.24
N PHE A 125 13.42 -13.07 5.15
CA PHE A 125 12.16 -12.33 5.08
C PHE A 125 11.25 -12.68 6.26
N LEU A 126 10.98 -13.97 6.47
CA LEU A 126 10.11 -14.43 7.55
C LEU A 126 10.64 -14.02 8.93
N GLN A 127 11.94 -14.21 9.18
CA GLN A 127 12.57 -13.83 10.45
C GLN A 127 12.42 -12.33 10.75
N ILE A 128 12.69 -11.46 9.77
CA ILE A 128 12.59 -10.01 9.94
C ILE A 128 11.11 -9.59 10.06
N ALA A 129 10.23 -10.11 9.21
CA ALA A 129 8.81 -9.80 9.22
C ALA A 129 8.15 -10.20 10.54
N GLU A 130 8.42 -11.39 11.07
CA GLU A 130 7.95 -11.80 12.40
C GLU A 130 8.40 -10.80 13.48
N GLN A 131 9.68 -10.39 13.45
CA GLN A 131 10.20 -9.40 14.40
C GLN A 131 9.51 -8.05 14.26
N VAL A 132 9.28 -7.55 13.04
CA VAL A 132 8.51 -6.32 12.80
C VAL A 132 7.12 -6.43 13.43
N LEU A 133 6.44 -7.55 13.20
CA LEU A 133 5.04 -7.76 13.57
C LEU A 133 4.84 -8.08 15.06
N LEU A 134 5.90 -8.32 15.83
CA LEU A 134 5.86 -8.34 17.30
C LEU A 134 5.69 -6.93 17.90
N ARG A 135 5.92 -5.85 17.13
CA ARG A 135 5.72 -4.47 17.59
C ARG A 135 4.32 -3.98 17.20
N SER A 136 3.55 -3.54 18.19
CA SER A 136 2.19 -3.01 17.99
C SER A 136 2.14 -1.79 17.07
N ASN A 137 3.17 -0.93 17.12
CA ASN A 137 3.28 0.29 16.34
C ASN A 137 4.05 0.11 15.01
N ALA A 138 4.21 -1.11 14.49
CA ALA A 138 4.88 -1.32 13.22
C ALA A 138 3.90 -1.54 12.06
N ALA A 139 4.36 -1.20 10.85
CA ALA A 139 3.73 -1.55 9.58
C ALA A 139 4.76 -2.19 8.65
N LEU A 140 4.41 -3.36 8.11
CA LEU A 140 5.17 -4.06 7.09
C LEU A 140 4.48 -3.87 5.73
N TRP A 141 5.15 -3.22 4.79
CA TRP A 141 4.69 -3.04 3.42
C TRP A 141 5.26 -4.14 2.53
N ILE A 142 4.43 -4.80 1.73
CA ILE A 142 4.85 -5.93 0.88
C ILE A 142 4.27 -5.79 -0.52
N THR A 143 5.12 -5.72 -1.53
CA THR A 143 4.73 -5.96 -2.93
C THR A 143 4.60 -7.48 -3.13
N ALA A 144 3.40 -8.00 -2.93
CA ALA A 144 3.15 -9.41 -2.64
C ALA A 144 3.45 -10.37 -3.81
N GLN A 145 3.61 -9.85 -5.03
CA GLN A 145 3.97 -10.66 -6.20
C GLN A 145 5.48 -10.92 -6.30
N GLY A 146 6.31 -10.22 -5.52
CA GLY A 146 7.78 -10.38 -5.48
C GLY A 146 8.55 -9.85 -6.71
N LYS A 147 7.84 -9.49 -7.78
CA LYS A 147 8.39 -8.93 -9.02
C LYS A 147 7.38 -7.98 -9.67
N PHE A 148 7.84 -7.12 -10.56
CA PHE A 148 6.93 -6.30 -11.35
C PHE A 148 5.97 -7.18 -12.16
N CYS A 149 4.69 -6.86 -12.09
CA CYS A 149 3.63 -7.60 -12.77
C CYS A 149 2.63 -6.63 -13.40
N ASP A 150 2.29 -6.89 -14.66
CA ASP A 150 1.22 -6.16 -15.34
C ASP A 150 -0.12 -6.35 -14.60
N VAL A 151 -0.84 -5.23 -14.40
CA VAL A 151 -2.10 -5.18 -13.64
C VAL A 151 -3.21 -6.04 -14.23
N ARG A 152 -3.14 -6.38 -15.53
CA ARG A 152 -4.17 -7.14 -16.25
C ARG A 152 -3.97 -8.65 -16.13
N ARG A 153 -2.80 -9.11 -15.68
CA ARG A 153 -2.50 -10.55 -15.62
C ARG A 153 -3.40 -11.24 -14.60
N ARG A 154 -4.03 -12.34 -15.03
CA ARG A 154 -4.78 -13.25 -14.18
C ARG A 154 -4.31 -14.69 -14.44
N PRO A 155 -4.33 -15.57 -13.42
CA PRO A 155 -4.64 -15.29 -12.01
C PRO A 155 -3.57 -14.42 -11.32
N VAL A 156 -3.94 -13.69 -10.27
CA VAL A 156 -2.97 -13.01 -9.40
C VAL A 156 -2.24 -14.07 -8.58
N ILE A 157 -0.92 -14.14 -8.73
CA ILE A 157 -0.06 -15.08 -7.99
C ILE A 157 0.80 -14.30 -7.00
N LEU A 158 0.72 -14.66 -5.71
CA LEU A 158 1.51 -14.06 -4.65
C LEU A 158 2.68 -14.96 -4.26
N ALA A 159 3.79 -14.36 -3.84
CA ALA A 159 4.85 -15.07 -3.14
C ALA A 159 4.33 -15.64 -1.81
N SER A 160 4.80 -16.83 -1.42
CA SER A 160 4.20 -17.58 -0.32
C SER A 160 4.49 -17.04 1.09
N GLY A 161 5.39 -16.05 1.21
CA GLY A 161 5.83 -15.50 2.49
C GLY A 161 4.69 -14.83 3.28
N LEU A 162 3.80 -14.10 2.60
CA LEU A 162 2.67 -13.44 3.25
C LEU A 162 1.69 -14.44 3.86
N ALA A 163 1.31 -15.48 3.11
CA ALA A 163 0.42 -16.53 3.60
C ALA A 163 1.03 -17.30 4.79
N HIS A 164 2.35 -17.50 4.78
CA HIS A 164 3.07 -18.13 5.88
C HIS A 164 3.03 -17.29 7.16
N LEU A 165 3.18 -15.97 7.06
CA LEU A 165 3.01 -15.05 8.21
C LEU A 165 1.58 -15.10 8.72
N ALA A 166 0.59 -15.02 7.82
CA ALA A 166 -0.83 -15.00 8.18
C ALA A 166 -1.30 -16.29 8.87
N SER A 167 -0.74 -17.44 8.50
CA SER A 167 -1.07 -18.74 9.12
C SER A 167 -0.33 -19.01 10.43
N ARG A 168 0.69 -18.22 10.77
CA ARG A 168 1.51 -18.42 11.98
C ARG A 168 1.26 -17.38 13.05
N MET A 169 0.81 -16.20 12.67
CA MET A 169 0.66 -15.08 13.58
C MET A 169 -0.79 -14.65 13.73
N ASP A 170 -1.26 -14.66 14.97
CA ASP A 170 -2.60 -14.19 15.30
C ASP A 170 -2.63 -12.69 15.55
N GLY A 171 -3.78 -12.07 15.23
CA GLY A 171 -4.08 -10.70 15.67
C GLY A 171 -3.35 -9.61 14.89
N ILE A 172 -2.80 -9.93 13.72
CA ILE A 172 -2.22 -8.96 12.79
C ILE A 172 -3.30 -8.50 11.83
N THR A 173 -3.40 -7.18 11.62
CA THR A 173 -4.27 -6.63 10.56
C THR A 173 -3.54 -6.72 9.23
N ILE A 174 -4.18 -7.33 8.22
CA ILE A 174 -3.66 -7.43 6.84
C ILE A 174 -4.56 -6.59 5.94
N LEU A 175 -4.00 -5.54 5.35
CA LEU A 175 -4.72 -4.59 4.50
C LEU A 175 -4.30 -4.77 3.03
N PRO A 176 -5.23 -5.18 2.14
CA PRO A 176 -4.96 -5.25 0.70
C PRO A 176 -5.02 -3.87 0.06
N VAL A 177 -4.09 -3.59 -0.84
CA VAL A 177 -4.04 -2.35 -1.63
C VAL A 177 -3.74 -2.68 -3.09
N ALA A 178 -4.60 -2.23 -4.01
CA ALA A 178 -4.36 -2.30 -5.44
C ALA A 178 -3.87 -0.94 -5.93
N VAL A 179 -2.90 -0.97 -6.83
CA VAL A 179 -2.34 0.21 -7.50
C VAL A 179 -2.41 -0.01 -9.01
N GLU A 180 -2.79 1.02 -9.73
CA GLU A 180 -2.75 1.06 -11.19
C GLU A 180 -2.28 2.44 -11.66
N TYR A 181 -1.44 2.46 -12.69
CA TYR A 181 -0.96 3.70 -13.31
C TYR A 181 -1.58 3.83 -14.70
N VAL A 182 -2.38 4.88 -14.89
CA VAL A 182 -3.14 5.09 -16.13
C VAL A 182 -2.88 6.44 -16.75
N PHE A 183 -3.04 6.52 -18.06
CA PHE A 183 -3.12 7.80 -18.77
C PHE A 183 -4.58 8.04 -19.13
N TRP A 184 -5.18 9.05 -18.49
CA TRP A 184 -6.49 9.55 -18.87
C TRP A 184 -6.32 10.72 -19.85
N GLU A 185 -6.77 11.92 -19.50
CA GLU A 185 -6.78 13.09 -20.40
C GLU A 185 -5.47 13.89 -20.39
N GLU A 186 -4.60 13.62 -19.42
CA GLU A 186 -3.45 14.47 -19.10
C GLU A 186 -2.13 13.84 -19.52
N ARG A 187 -1.13 14.69 -19.81
CA ARG A 187 0.18 14.25 -20.34
C ARG A 187 0.95 13.38 -19.35
N THR A 188 0.73 13.55 -18.06
CA THR A 188 1.34 12.73 -17.00
C THR A 188 0.32 11.72 -16.47
N PRO A 189 0.73 10.50 -16.09
CA PRO A 189 -0.20 9.49 -15.66
C PRO A 189 -0.83 9.82 -14.31
N GLU A 190 -1.97 9.20 -14.04
CA GLU A 190 -2.57 9.11 -12.72
C GLU A 190 -2.11 7.83 -12.02
N ALA A 191 -1.89 7.91 -10.71
CA ALA A 191 -1.77 6.73 -9.85
C ALA A 191 -3.08 6.54 -9.10
N LEU A 192 -3.79 5.48 -9.45
CA LEU A 192 -5.04 5.09 -8.82
C LEU A 192 -4.74 4.04 -7.76
N VAL A 193 -5.34 4.21 -6.59
CA VAL A 193 -5.20 3.32 -5.44
C VAL A 193 -6.59 2.87 -5.00
N ARG A 194 -6.77 1.58 -4.77
CA ARG A 194 -7.97 1.05 -4.11
C ARG A 194 -7.56 0.23 -2.90
N VAL A 195 -8.12 0.57 -1.76
CA VAL A 195 -7.92 -0.19 -0.51
C VAL A 195 -9.09 -1.13 -0.34
N GLY A 196 -8.82 -2.38 0.02
CA GLY A 196 -9.86 -3.36 0.32
C GLY A 196 -10.06 -3.60 1.82
N ALA A 197 -11.12 -4.34 2.15
CA ALA A 197 -11.45 -4.68 3.53
C ALA A 197 -10.28 -5.37 4.27
N PRO A 198 -9.94 -4.95 5.49
CA PRO A 198 -8.86 -5.58 6.23
C PRO A 198 -9.23 -7.00 6.66
N LEU A 199 -8.24 -7.89 6.61
CA LEU A 199 -8.29 -9.21 7.22
C LEU A 199 -7.59 -9.19 8.59
N VAL A 200 -7.94 -10.15 9.44
CA VAL A 200 -7.20 -10.43 10.67
C VAL A 200 -6.53 -11.78 10.53
N ALA A 201 -5.20 -11.79 10.60
CA ALA A 201 -4.39 -13.00 10.58
C ALA A 201 -4.77 -13.93 11.74
N GLY A 202 -4.71 -15.24 11.47
CA GLY A 202 -5.19 -16.26 12.39
C GLY A 202 -4.68 -17.65 12.02
N SER A 203 -4.07 -18.31 13.00
CA SER A 203 -3.44 -19.63 12.91
C SER A 203 -4.41 -20.79 12.72
N VAL A 204 -5.73 -20.54 12.83
CA VAL A 204 -6.78 -21.54 12.59
C VAL A 204 -6.80 -21.99 11.13
N ALA A 205 -6.53 -21.08 10.19
CA ALA A 205 -6.51 -21.41 8.76
C ALA A 205 -5.12 -21.85 8.29
N SER A 206 -5.08 -22.84 7.40
CA SER A 206 -3.82 -23.34 6.83
C SER A 206 -3.14 -22.29 5.95
N LYS A 207 -1.82 -22.45 5.73
CA LYS A 207 -1.05 -21.61 4.80
C LYS A 207 -1.69 -21.58 3.40
N ALA A 208 -2.15 -22.72 2.88
CA ALA A 208 -2.79 -22.81 1.57
C ALA A 208 -4.13 -22.04 1.53
N SER A 209 -4.93 -22.15 2.59
CA SER A 209 -6.18 -21.38 2.72
C SER A 209 -5.90 -19.87 2.74
N TRP A 210 -4.89 -19.43 3.49
CA TRP A 210 -4.45 -18.03 3.50
C TRP A 210 -3.96 -17.57 2.13
N GLN A 211 -3.15 -18.38 1.44
CA GLN A 211 -2.65 -18.06 0.09
C GLN A 211 -3.81 -17.80 -0.87
N ASN A 212 -4.79 -18.71 -0.91
CA ASN A 212 -5.96 -18.58 -1.79
C ASN A 212 -6.80 -17.35 -1.43
N ARG A 213 -7.04 -17.11 -0.14
CA ARG A 213 -7.82 -15.96 0.34
C ARG A 213 -7.16 -14.63 -0.03
N LEU A 214 -5.86 -14.50 0.20
CA LEU A 214 -5.10 -13.27 -0.08
C LEU A 214 -5.02 -12.98 -1.59
N GLN A 215 -4.83 -14.02 -2.40
CA GLN A 215 -4.84 -13.92 -3.87
C GLN A 215 -6.22 -13.52 -4.39
N ALA A 216 -7.28 -14.18 -3.93
CA ALA A 216 -8.64 -13.87 -4.33
C ALA A 216 -9.00 -12.43 -3.96
N GLN A 217 -8.69 -12.02 -2.73
CA GLN A 217 -8.97 -10.65 -2.29
C GLN A 217 -8.20 -9.61 -3.10
N LEU A 218 -6.91 -9.82 -3.38
CA LEU A 218 -6.14 -8.90 -4.21
C LEU A 218 -6.67 -8.87 -5.65
N THR A 219 -7.11 -10.00 -6.18
CA THR A 219 -7.75 -10.10 -7.50
C THR A 219 -9.00 -9.23 -7.55
N THR A 220 -9.92 -9.41 -6.60
CA THR A 220 -11.17 -8.63 -6.53
C THR A 220 -10.90 -7.13 -6.50
N ILE A 221 -10.01 -6.67 -5.62
CA ILE A 221 -9.75 -5.22 -5.53
C ILE A 221 -9.02 -4.66 -6.75
N MET A 222 -8.22 -5.48 -7.44
CA MET A 222 -7.60 -5.09 -8.71
C MET A 222 -8.63 -5.04 -9.84
N ASP A 223 -9.62 -5.95 -9.86
CA ASP A 223 -10.70 -5.94 -10.85
C ASP A 223 -11.60 -4.72 -10.67
N GLU A 224 -11.98 -4.39 -9.43
CA GLU A 224 -12.73 -3.15 -9.12
C GLU A 224 -11.96 -1.88 -9.51
N LEU A 225 -10.66 -1.83 -9.20
CA LEU A 225 -9.81 -0.69 -9.58
C LEU A 225 -9.72 -0.56 -11.10
N ALA A 226 -9.55 -1.68 -11.81
CA ALA A 226 -9.48 -1.70 -13.26
C ALA A 226 -10.81 -1.23 -13.89
N GLU A 227 -11.95 -1.63 -13.32
CA GLU A 227 -13.26 -1.17 -13.80
C GLU A 227 -13.41 0.35 -13.68
N ASP A 228 -13.06 0.94 -12.53
CA ASP A 228 -13.11 2.39 -12.34
C ASP A 228 -12.09 3.12 -13.22
N ALA A 229 -10.91 2.53 -13.41
CA ALA A 229 -9.85 3.06 -14.25
C ALA A 229 -10.25 3.10 -15.74
N LEU A 230 -10.85 2.01 -16.24
CA LEU A 230 -11.35 1.89 -17.61
C LEU A 230 -12.46 2.90 -17.89
N ASN A 231 -13.38 3.07 -16.94
CA ASN A 231 -14.51 3.98 -17.07
C ASN A 231 -14.19 5.44 -16.67
N ARG A 232 -12.93 5.73 -16.30
CA ARG A 232 -12.48 7.06 -15.84
C ARG A 232 -13.37 7.65 -14.74
N ARG A 233 -13.82 6.82 -13.79
CA ARG A 233 -14.75 7.23 -12.73
C ARG A 233 -14.05 8.07 -11.66
N ASP A 234 -13.67 9.30 -11.98
CA ASP A 234 -12.98 10.20 -11.04
C ASP A 234 -13.74 10.39 -9.71
N SER A 235 -15.07 10.45 -9.76
CA SER A 235 -15.92 10.58 -8.57
C SER A 235 -15.82 9.41 -7.59
N ALA A 236 -15.30 8.25 -8.02
CA ALA A 236 -15.06 7.11 -7.14
C ALA A 236 -13.83 7.32 -6.22
N PHE A 237 -13.01 8.33 -6.51
CA PHE A 237 -11.76 8.54 -5.81
C PHE A 237 -11.68 9.92 -5.14
N ARG A 238 -10.90 9.97 -4.05
CA ARG A 238 -10.39 11.22 -3.50
C ARG A 238 -8.96 11.45 -3.97
N THR A 239 -8.65 12.67 -4.42
CA THR A 239 -7.28 13.07 -4.71
C THR A 239 -6.50 13.30 -3.42
N ILE A 240 -5.42 12.56 -3.19
CA ILE A 240 -4.49 12.77 -2.05
C ILE A 240 -3.25 13.55 -2.46
N VAL A 241 -2.89 13.53 -3.74
CA VAL A 241 -1.80 14.31 -4.31
C VAL A 241 -2.23 14.85 -5.66
N SER A 242 -2.33 16.17 -5.80
CA SER A 242 -2.56 16.84 -7.09
C SER A 242 -1.24 17.25 -7.72
N GLY A 243 -1.01 16.85 -8.97
CA GLY A 243 0.16 17.20 -9.77
C GLY A 243 0.27 18.69 -10.09
N ARG A 244 1.44 19.10 -10.55
CA ARG A 244 1.77 20.51 -10.87
C ARG A 244 1.45 20.92 -12.30
N SER A 245 1.28 19.95 -13.21
CA SER A 245 1.27 20.22 -14.64
C SER A 245 0.30 19.29 -15.36
N GLY A 246 -0.96 19.71 -15.39
CA GLY A 246 -1.86 19.50 -16.50
C GLY A 246 -2.26 20.87 -17.03
N VAL A 247 -2.61 21.00 -18.31
CA VAL A 247 -3.12 22.26 -18.89
C VAL A 247 -4.40 22.72 -18.14
N GLY A 248 -5.03 21.82 -17.38
CA GLY A 248 -6.23 22.01 -16.56
C GLY A 248 -6.18 23.00 -15.39
N GLY A 249 -5.03 23.39 -14.84
CA GLY A 249 -5.03 24.32 -13.69
C GLY A 249 -5.64 25.69 -14.01
N SER A 250 -5.24 26.27 -15.14
CA SER A 250 -5.82 27.51 -15.69
C SER A 250 -7.02 27.21 -16.61
N TYR A 251 -7.00 26.08 -17.32
CA TYR A 251 -8.04 25.72 -18.28
C TYR A 251 -9.36 25.26 -17.62
N ASP A 252 -9.32 24.50 -16.53
CA ASP A 252 -10.53 24.15 -15.76
C ASP A 252 -11.04 25.32 -14.93
N LEU A 253 -10.16 26.19 -14.43
CA LEU A 253 -10.60 27.43 -13.77
C LEU A 253 -11.31 28.35 -14.77
N TRP A 254 -10.81 28.41 -16.01
CA TRP A 254 -11.46 29.12 -17.12
C TRP A 254 -12.77 28.45 -17.56
N ARG A 255 -12.83 27.11 -17.68
CA ARG A 255 -14.08 26.38 -17.99
C ARG A 255 -15.14 26.56 -16.91
N ARG A 256 -14.77 26.47 -15.63
CA ARG A 256 -15.67 26.72 -14.49
C ARG A 256 -16.21 28.15 -14.50
N SER A 257 -15.34 29.12 -14.76
CA SER A 257 -15.73 30.55 -14.87
C SER A 257 -16.64 30.80 -16.08
N ARG A 258 -16.38 30.15 -17.21
CA ARG A 258 -17.17 30.26 -18.45
C ARG A 258 -18.53 29.55 -18.34
N ALA A 259 -18.61 28.42 -17.64
CA ALA A 259 -19.85 27.70 -17.37
C ALA A 259 -20.77 28.49 -16.42
N ALA A 260 -20.19 29.10 -15.36
CA ALA A 260 -20.90 29.98 -14.44
C ALA A 260 -21.49 31.23 -15.14
N LEU A 261 -20.75 31.82 -16.08
CA LEU A 261 -21.21 32.97 -16.88
C LEU A 261 -22.28 32.62 -17.93
N ARG A 262 -22.47 31.33 -18.25
CA ARG A 262 -23.44 30.85 -19.28
C ARG A 262 -24.63 30.11 -18.69
N GLY A 263 -24.72 29.96 -17.36
CA GLY A 263 -25.81 29.23 -16.70
C GLY A 263 -25.87 27.74 -17.02
N GLN A 264 -24.76 27.13 -17.47
CA GLN A 264 -24.71 25.72 -17.86
C GLN A 264 -24.01 24.88 -16.77
N HIS A 265 -24.51 23.67 -16.54
CA HIS A 265 -23.92 22.72 -15.60
C HIS A 265 -22.50 22.33 -16.06
N PHE A 266 -21.52 22.44 -15.16
CA PHE A 266 -20.14 22.06 -15.44
C PHE A 266 -20.02 20.54 -15.62
N SER A 267 -19.67 20.08 -16.81
CA SER A 267 -19.24 18.69 -17.08
C SER A 267 -17.71 18.66 -17.18
N PRO A 268 -16.99 17.90 -16.34
CA PRO A 268 -15.54 17.84 -16.35
C PRO A 268 -14.93 17.02 -17.49
N SER A 269 -15.69 16.21 -18.24
CA SER A 269 -15.14 15.31 -19.27
C SER A 269 -14.49 16.05 -20.46
N HIS A 270 -13.31 15.57 -20.89
CA HIS A 270 -12.83 15.75 -22.26
C HIS A 270 -13.06 14.46 -23.04
N GLY A 271 -14.29 14.31 -23.50
CA GLY A 271 -14.71 13.27 -24.43
C GLY A 271 -16.18 13.44 -24.73
N ASN A 272 -16.50 13.94 -25.92
CA ASN A 272 -17.70 13.47 -26.59
C ASN A 272 -17.25 12.19 -27.28
N ASP A 273 -17.55 11.06 -26.65
CA ASP A 273 -17.91 9.78 -27.26
C ASP A 273 -18.46 8.87 -26.16
#